data_AF-A0A1U7CX73-F1
#
_entry.id   AF-A0A1U7CX73-F1
#
_cell.length_a   1.000
_cell.length_b   1.000
_cell.length_c   1.000
_cell.angle_alpha   90.00
_cell.angle_beta   90.00
_cell.angle_gamma   90.00
#
_symmetry.space_group_name_H-M   'P 1'
#
loop_
_entity.id
_entity.type
_entity.pdbx_description
1 polymer ?
#
loop_
_entity_poly.entity_id
_entity_poly.type
_entity_poly.pdbx_seq_one_letter_code
_entity_poly.pdbx_strand_id
1 'polypeptide(L)'
;MNLLDFFRKGRSWRYIPLGGDVDRAVMSVALLVDDEAAFRAKAREVAERLGSSAIPKLRWRFHRSTAAPPGFTIRERGLTAWMSYWQFAIFEIVYNFREQALPMLRKVAFGEYDWTQGNAIEVMCRLAAEGIDRDRTLADLKKKMPGMRDEALGYAAAPLLQLAKYDLRLAAVVDELRQVDEFENAVRDIIATDQP
;
A
#
# COMPACT_ATOMS: atom_id res chain seq x y z
N MET A 1 -32.70 -13.61 -23.51
CA MET A 1 -31.52 -14.13 -22.80
C MET A 1 -31.49 -13.49 -21.43
N ASN A 2 -31.75 -14.27 -20.38
CA ASN A 2 -32.08 -13.76 -19.04
C ASN A 2 -30.79 -13.59 -18.19
N LEU A 3 -30.70 -12.53 -17.38
CA LEU A 3 -29.59 -12.23 -16.47
C LEU A 3 -29.22 -13.40 -15.55
N LEU A 4 -30.15 -14.32 -15.30
CA LEU A 4 -29.93 -15.52 -14.48
C LEU A 4 -29.01 -16.57 -15.12
N ASP A 5 -28.88 -16.62 -16.45
CA ASP A 5 -27.97 -17.58 -17.12
C ASP A 5 -26.51 -17.15 -17.09
N PHE A 6 -26.23 -15.85 -16.91
CA PHE A 6 -24.87 -15.33 -16.75
C PHE A 6 -24.23 -15.82 -15.43
N PHE A 7 -25.02 -16.06 -14.40
CA PHE A 7 -24.53 -16.52 -13.09
C PHE A 7 -24.26 -18.04 -13.01
N ARG A 8 -24.62 -18.82 -14.04
CA ARG A 8 -24.56 -20.30 -13.99
C ARG A 8 -23.24 -20.92 -14.45
N LYS A 9 -22.27 -20.13 -14.96
CA LYS A 9 -20.98 -20.65 -15.42
C LYS A 9 -19.79 -19.91 -14.81
N GLY A 10 -19.20 -20.53 -13.80
CA GLY A 10 -17.74 -20.49 -13.58
C GLY A 10 -17.16 -19.25 -12.92
N ARG A 11 -17.39 -19.11 -11.61
CA ARG A 11 -16.34 -18.87 -10.58
C ARG A 11 -17.03 -18.82 -9.23
N SER A 12 -16.83 -19.86 -8.42
CA SER A 12 -17.15 -19.81 -6.99
C SER A 12 -16.23 -18.78 -6.33
N TRP A 13 -16.65 -17.52 -6.33
CA TRP A 13 -16.11 -16.53 -5.40
C TRP A 13 -16.75 -16.86 -4.05
N ARG A 14 -16.12 -17.75 -3.27
CA ARG A 14 -16.53 -17.98 -1.88
C ARG A 14 -16.55 -16.62 -1.18
N TYR A 15 -17.75 -16.16 -0.83
CA TYR A 15 -17.94 -15.01 0.04
C TYR A 15 -17.18 -15.26 1.34
N ILE A 16 -16.16 -14.45 1.61
CA ILE A 16 -15.48 -14.43 2.91
C ILE A 16 -16.13 -13.28 3.69
N PRO A 17 -16.99 -13.56 4.69
CA PRO A 17 -17.55 -12.51 5.53
C PRO A 17 -16.41 -11.71 6.19
N LEU A 18 -16.60 -10.40 6.30
CA LEU A 18 -15.73 -9.55 7.13
C LEU A 18 -15.97 -9.88 8.61
N GLY A 19 -14.91 -9.88 9.41
CA GLY A 19 -14.91 -10.26 10.82
C GLY A 19 -14.20 -11.59 11.13
N GLY A 20 -13.45 -12.14 10.17
CA GLY A 20 -12.60 -13.31 10.38
C GLY A 20 -11.23 -12.98 11.02
N ASP A 21 -10.40 -13.98 11.24
CA ASP A 21 -9.08 -13.82 11.87
C ASP A 21 -8.16 -12.83 11.14
N VAL A 22 -8.22 -12.80 9.81
CA VAL A 22 -7.44 -11.84 9.01
C VAL A 22 -7.94 -10.42 9.24
N ASP A 23 -9.25 -10.21 9.34
CA ASP A 23 -9.81 -8.88 9.55
C ASP A 23 -9.44 -8.33 10.94
N ARG A 24 -9.52 -9.19 11.97
CA ARG A 24 -9.04 -8.83 13.31
C ARG A 24 -7.54 -8.53 13.32
N ALA A 25 -6.75 -9.27 12.54
CA ALA A 25 -5.32 -9.03 12.43
C ALA A 25 -5.01 -7.67 11.80
N VAL A 26 -5.64 -7.34 10.66
CA VAL A 26 -5.48 -6.04 10.01
C VAL A 26 -5.94 -4.91 10.93
N MET A 27 -7.11 -5.06 11.56
CA MET A 27 -7.63 -4.07 12.50
C MET A 27 -6.66 -3.79 13.66
N SER A 28 -6.01 -4.83 14.19
CA SER A 28 -5.04 -4.69 15.29
C SER A 28 -3.80 -3.87 14.91
N VAL A 29 -3.44 -3.86 13.63
CA VAL A 29 -2.35 -3.03 13.09
C VAL A 29 -2.87 -1.62 12.79
N ALA A 30 -4.02 -1.52 12.11
CA ALA A 30 -4.62 -0.24 11.70
C ALA A 30 -4.90 0.72 12.88
N LEU A 31 -5.26 0.16 14.04
CA LEU A 31 -5.46 0.93 15.28
C LEU A 31 -4.21 1.65 15.80
N LEU A 32 -3.02 1.25 15.36
CA LEU A 32 -1.74 1.75 15.84
C LEU A 32 -1.10 2.76 14.89
N VAL A 33 -1.78 3.19 13.82
CA VAL A 33 -1.19 4.02 12.76
C VAL A 33 -0.55 5.34 13.25
N ASP A 34 -1.02 5.88 14.38
CA ASP A 34 -0.49 7.11 14.98
C ASP A 34 0.78 6.87 15.82
N ASP A 35 1.11 5.61 16.12
CA ASP A 35 2.34 5.19 16.80
C ASP A 35 3.16 4.32 15.84
N GLU A 36 4.08 4.96 15.11
CA GLU A 36 4.87 4.31 14.06
C GLU A 36 5.64 3.07 14.55
N ALA A 37 6.21 3.13 15.75
CA ALA A 37 6.98 2.02 16.30
C ALA A 37 6.07 0.83 16.64
N ALA A 38 4.95 1.08 17.31
CA ALA A 38 3.96 0.05 17.63
C ALA A 38 3.30 -0.52 16.37
N PHE A 39 2.99 0.33 15.39
CA PHE A 39 2.41 -0.05 14.10
C PHE A 39 3.30 -1.05 13.36
N ARG A 40 4.58 -0.70 13.17
CA ARG A 40 5.56 -1.56 12.47
C ARG A 40 5.81 -2.86 13.21
N ALA A 41 5.96 -2.80 14.54
CA ALA A 41 6.14 -3.99 15.38
C ALA A 41 4.94 -4.93 15.26
N LYS A 42 3.72 -4.41 15.32
CA LYS A 42 2.50 -5.21 15.21
C LYS A 42 2.30 -5.78 13.81
N ALA A 43 2.59 -5.01 12.77
CA ALA A 43 2.53 -5.49 11.39
C ALA A 43 3.46 -6.68 11.16
N ARG A 44 4.68 -6.63 11.72
CA ARG A 44 5.63 -7.75 11.69
C ARG A 44 5.09 -8.98 12.41
N GLU A 45 4.62 -8.84 13.66
CA GLU A 45 4.02 -9.94 14.43
C GLU A 45 2.87 -10.60 13.65
N VAL A 46 2.00 -9.78 13.05
CA VAL A 46 0.86 -10.26 12.25
C VAL A 46 1.34 -10.97 10.99
N ALA A 47 2.35 -10.46 10.30
CA ALA A 47 2.92 -11.10 9.11
C ALA A 47 3.53 -12.46 9.46
N GLU A 48 4.31 -12.56 10.54
CA GLU A 48 4.90 -13.82 11.03
C GLU A 48 3.81 -14.86 11.33
N ARG A 49 2.69 -14.44 11.94
CA ARG A 49 1.56 -15.32 12.27
C ARG A 49 0.75 -15.76 11.05
N LEU A 50 0.49 -14.87 10.10
CA LEU A 50 -0.36 -15.15 8.94
C LEU A 50 0.38 -15.91 7.83
N GLY A 51 1.68 -15.63 7.66
CA GLY A 51 2.49 -16.11 6.56
C GLY A 51 2.10 -15.51 5.19
N SER A 52 3.01 -15.58 4.24
CA SER A 52 2.85 -15.00 2.89
C SER A 52 1.68 -15.61 2.10
N SER A 53 1.23 -16.83 2.44
CA SER A 53 0.03 -17.43 1.86
C SER A 53 -1.24 -16.58 2.06
N ALA A 54 -1.22 -15.62 3.00
CA ALA A 54 -2.30 -14.67 3.24
C ALA A 54 -2.39 -13.53 2.21
N ILE A 55 -1.37 -13.30 1.38
CA ILE A 55 -1.32 -12.18 0.41
C ILE A 55 -2.60 -12.05 -0.44
N PRO A 56 -3.17 -13.12 -1.04
CA PRO A 56 -4.40 -13.00 -1.81
C PRO A 56 -5.60 -12.54 -0.98
N LYS A 57 -5.69 -12.99 0.28
CA LYS A 57 -6.76 -12.62 1.21
C LYS A 57 -6.61 -11.16 1.64
N LEU A 58 -5.37 -10.71 1.86
CA LEU A 58 -5.06 -9.33 2.23
C LEU A 58 -5.36 -8.36 1.07
N ARG A 59 -4.92 -8.68 -0.15
CA ARG A 59 -5.23 -7.88 -1.35
C ARG A 59 -6.74 -7.66 -1.55
N TRP A 60 -7.54 -8.72 -1.34
CA TRP A 60 -8.99 -8.63 -1.47
C TRP A 60 -9.63 -7.63 -0.49
N ARG A 61 -8.93 -7.27 0.59
CA ARG A 61 -9.40 -6.36 1.64
C ARG A 61 -9.05 -4.89 1.41
N PHE A 62 -8.33 -4.54 0.35
CA PHE A 62 -7.97 -3.14 0.07
C PHE A 62 -9.18 -2.19 -0.02
N HIS A 63 -10.34 -2.69 -0.45
CA HIS A 63 -11.59 -1.91 -0.55
C HIS A 63 -12.68 -2.44 0.37
N ARG A 64 -12.33 -3.27 1.34
CA ARG A 64 -13.27 -3.97 2.22
C ARG A 64 -12.72 -3.96 3.64
N SER A 65 -12.92 -2.85 4.34
CA SER A 65 -12.61 -2.71 5.75
C SER A 65 -13.77 -3.20 6.61
N THR A 66 -13.48 -3.55 7.86
CA THR A 66 -14.53 -3.63 8.89
C THR A 66 -15.15 -2.25 9.13
N ALA A 67 -16.24 -2.21 9.90
CA ALA A 67 -16.68 -0.96 10.51
C ALA A 67 -15.54 -0.36 11.35
N ALA A 68 -15.49 0.96 11.41
CA ALA A 68 -14.55 1.66 12.27
C ALA A 68 -14.84 1.29 13.74
N PRO A 69 -13.80 1.11 14.57
CA PRO A 69 -13.98 0.74 15.96
C PRO A 69 -14.63 1.87 16.78
N PRO A 70 -15.28 1.57 17.91
CA PRO A 70 -15.81 2.59 18.81
C PRO A 70 -14.72 3.61 19.19
N GLY A 71 -15.06 4.90 19.16
CA GLY A 71 -14.10 5.99 19.41
C GLY A 71 -13.37 6.50 18.17
N PHE A 72 -13.46 5.80 17.03
CA PHE A 72 -13.01 6.35 15.75
C PHE A 72 -14.08 7.28 15.18
N THR A 73 -13.96 8.59 15.43
CA THR A 73 -14.96 9.54 14.96
C THR A 73 -14.60 10.11 13.59
N ILE A 74 -15.57 10.06 12.67
CA ILE A 74 -15.46 10.67 11.33
C ILE A 74 -15.17 12.18 11.43
N ARG A 75 -15.67 12.83 12.48
CA ARG A 75 -15.49 14.27 12.70
C ARG A 75 -14.03 14.64 12.95
N GLU A 76 -13.29 13.81 13.67
CA GLU A 76 -11.89 14.08 14.02
C GLU A 76 -10.91 13.57 12.97
N ARG A 77 -11.23 12.45 12.32
CA ARG A 77 -10.30 11.76 11.42
C ARG A 77 -10.65 11.92 9.94
N GLY A 78 -11.88 12.34 9.61
CA GLY A 78 -12.38 12.43 8.24
C GLY A 78 -13.11 11.16 7.78
N LEU A 79 -13.93 11.30 6.73
CA LEU A 79 -14.80 10.21 6.23
C LEU A 79 -14.04 8.98 5.74
N THR A 80 -12.86 9.17 5.17
CA THR A 80 -12.10 8.11 4.49
C THR A 80 -10.97 7.53 5.35
N ALA A 81 -10.67 8.12 6.50
CA ALA A 81 -9.47 7.80 7.27
C ALA A 81 -9.42 6.34 7.73
N TRP A 82 -10.56 5.74 8.10
CA TRP A 82 -10.55 4.34 8.51
C TRP A 82 -10.11 3.41 7.37
N MET A 83 -10.56 3.66 6.14
CA MET A 83 -10.15 2.87 4.98
C MET A 83 -8.67 3.08 4.67
N SER A 84 -8.16 4.30 4.78
CA SER A 84 -6.73 4.58 4.62
C SER A 84 -5.89 3.83 5.66
N TYR A 85 -6.27 3.87 6.93
CA TYR A 85 -5.57 3.15 8.01
C TYR A 85 -5.60 1.64 7.80
N TRP A 86 -6.75 1.12 7.34
CA TRP A 86 -6.91 -0.27 6.96
C TRP A 86 -5.95 -0.67 5.81
N GLN A 87 -5.83 0.17 4.79
CA GLN A 87 -4.91 -0.06 3.68
C GLN A 87 -3.46 0.01 4.10
N PHE A 88 -3.07 1.03 4.87
CA PHE A 88 -1.71 1.16 5.41
C PHE A 88 -1.34 -0.07 6.21
N ALA A 89 -2.23 -0.55 7.08
CA ALA A 89 -2.02 -1.78 7.83
C ALA A 89 -1.80 -2.99 6.91
N ILE A 90 -2.59 -3.15 5.84
CA ILE A 90 -2.40 -4.23 4.88
C ILE A 90 -1.02 -4.12 4.21
N PHE A 91 -0.64 -2.93 3.74
CA PHE A 91 0.63 -2.73 3.05
C PHE A 91 1.83 -2.95 3.97
N GLU A 92 1.77 -2.53 5.23
CA GLU A 92 2.84 -2.79 6.20
C GLU A 92 2.96 -4.28 6.55
N ILE A 93 1.84 -5.00 6.68
CA ILE A 93 1.86 -6.47 6.82
C ILE A 93 2.49 -7.10 5.58
N VAL A 94 2.11 -6.63 4.38
CA VAL A 94 2.63 -7.14 3.10
C VAL A 94 4.12 -6.89 2.94
N TYR A 95 4.62 -5.72 3.35
CA TYR A 95 6.05 -5.38 3.35
C TYR A 95 6.88 -6.43 4.09
N ASN A 96 6.38 -6.95 5.22
CA ASN A 96 7.04 -7.99 6.00
C ASN A 96 7.09 -9.37 5.29
N PHE A 97 6.37 -9.59 4.19
CA PHE A 97 6.52 -10.79 3.34
C PHE A 97 7.67 -10.67 2.32
N ARG A 98 8.36 -9.53 2.26
CA ARG A 98 9.58 -9.31 1.45
C ARG A 98 9.37 -9.66 -0.02
N GLU A 99 10.27 -10.46 -0.61
CA GLU A 99 10.24 -10.89 -2.02
C GLU A 99 8.88 -11.49 -2.45
N GLN A 100 8.21 -12.20 -1.54
CA GLN A 100 6.97 -12.91 -1.85
C GLN A 100 5.80 -11.94 -2.10
N ALA A 101 5.89 -10.69 -1.64
CA ALA A 101 4.91 -9.64 -1.89
C ALA A 101 5.00 -9.04 -3.29
N LEU A 102 6.20 -9.06 -3.91
CA LEU A 102 6.48 -8.31 -5.13
C LEU A 102 5.55 -8.61 -6.31
N PRO A 103 5.14 -9.87 -6.60
CA PRO A 103 4.20 -10.14 -7.68
C PRO A 103 2.82 -9.49 -7.46
N MET A 104 2.40 -9.36 -6.19
CA MET A 104 1.15 -8.68 -5.85
C MET A 104 1.31 -7.17 -5.93
N LEU A 105 2.39 -6.62 -5.36
CA LEU A 105 2.68 -5.19 -5.38
C LEU A 105 2.74 -4.64 -6.82
N ARG A 106 3.42 -5.33 -7.73
CA ARG A 106 3.46 -4.96 -9.16
C ARG A 106 2.08 -4.93 -9.82
N LYS A 107 1.22 -5.90 -9.49
CA LYS A 107 -0.16 -5.94 -10.02
C LYS A 107 -1.00 -4.77 -9.53
N VAL A 108 -0.72 -4.26 -8.33
CA VAL A 108 -1.39 -3.09 -7.78
C VAL A 108 -0.78 -1.83 -8.39
N ALA A 109 0.53 -1.62 -8.23
CA ALA A 109 1.24 -0.44 -8.70
C ALA A 109 1.05 -0.18 -10.21
N PHE A 110 1.02 -1.23 -11.03
CA PHE A 110 0.93 -1.11 -12.50
C PHE A 110 -0.42 -1.55 -13.07
N GLY A 111 -1.42 -1.76 -12.21
CA GLY A 111 -2.78 -2.11 -12.61
C GLY A 111 -3.57 -0.91 -13.13
N GLU A 112 -4.89 -1.09 -13.25
CA GLU A 112 -5.80 0.05 -13.44
C GLU A 112 -5.66 1.04 -12.28
N TYR A 113 -5.84 2.33 -12.59
CA TYR A 113 -5.70 3.40 -11.59
C TYR A 113 -6.57 3.13 -10.36
N ASP A 114 -5.93 3.19 -9.20
CA ASP A 114 -6.56 2.96 -7.91
C ASP A 114 -5.78 3.69 -6.81
N TRP A 115 -6.48 4.11 -5.74
CA TRP A 115 -5.89 4.80 -4.59
C TRP A 115 -4.78 3.99 -3.87
N THR A 116 -4.69 2.69 -4.12
CA THR A 116 -3.68 1.81 -3.52
C THR A 116 -2.37 1.76 -4.31
N GLN A 117 -2.32 2.36 -5.51
CA GLN A 117 -1.11 2.40 -6.34
C GLN A 117 0.05 3.08 -5.63
N GLY A 118 -0.19 4.22 -5.00
CA GLY A 118 0.84 4.97 -4.27
C GLY A 118 1.48 4.14 -3.16
N ASN A 119 0.64 3.47 -2.34
CA ASN A 119 1.10 2.58 -1.28
C ASN A 119 1.91 1.39 -1.81
N ALA A 120 1.50 0.81 -2.95
CA ALA A 120 2.23 -0.30 -3.55
C ALA A 120 3.62 0.13 -4.06
N ILE A 121 3.71 1.32 -4.66
CA ILE A 121 4.98 1.92 -5.11
C ILE A 121 5.88 2.19 -3.90
N GLU A 122 5.34 2.79 -2.84
CA GLU A 122 6.09 3.07 -1.61
C GLU A 122 6.72 1.80 -1.01
N VAL A 123 5.94 0.72 -0.86
CA VAL A 123 6.45 -0.56 -0.35
C VAL A 123 7.52 -1.15 -1.28
N MET A 124 7.31 -1.08 -2.60
CA MET A 124 8.31 -1.55 -3.57
C MET A 124 9.64 -0.79 -3.44
N CYS A 125 9.59 0.53 -3.24
CA CYS A 125 10.78 1.35 -3.04
C CYS A 125 11.51 1.02 -1.74
N ARG A 126 10.78 0.78 -0.63
CA ARG A 126 11.39 0.32 0.63
C ARG A 126 12.08 -1.03 0.50
N LEU A 127 11.45 -1.98 -0.19
CA LEU A 127 12.07 -3.28 -0.47
C LEU A 127 13.33 -3.13 -1.35
N ALA A 128 13.28 -2.28 -2.36
CA ALA A 128 14.42 -1.98 -3.22
C ALA A 128 15.57 -1.28 -2.44
N ALA A 129 15.26 -0.46 -1.45
CA ALA A 129 16.24 0.15 -0.54
C ALA A 129 16.95 -0.89 0.34
N GLU A 130 16.28 -1.99 0.66
CA GLU A 130 16.89 -3.16 1.32
C GLU A 130 17.64 -4.10 0.37
N GLY A 131 17.71 -3.77 -0.93
CA GLY A 131 18.37 -4.59 -1.95
C GLY A 131 17.49 -5.71 -2.51
N ILE A 132 16.22 -5.80 -2.11
CA ILE A 132 15.29 -6.80 -2.63
C ILE A 132 14.82 -6.38 -4.02
N ASP A 133 15.19 -7.14 -5.05
CA ASP A 133 14.75 -6.95 -6.44
C ASP A 133 14.91 -5.49 -6.91
N ARG A 134 15.96 -4.81 -6.44
CA ARG A 134 16.18 -3.36 -6.59
C ARG A 134 16.18 -2.95 -8.05
N ASP A 135 17.09 -3.52 -8.85
CA ASP A 135 17.33 -3.09 -10.22
C ASP A 135 16.08 -3.26 -11.08
N ARG A 136 15.40 -4.40 -10.92
CA ARG A 136 14.14 -4.67 -11.61
C ARG A 136 13.04 -3.73 -11.15
N THR A 137 12.93 -3.47 -9.85
CA THR A 137 11.92 -2.54 -9.30
C THR A 137 12.13 -1.13 -9.84
N LEU A 138 13.36 -0.62 -9.82
CA LEU A 138 13.69 0.70 -10.38
C LEU A 138 13.45 0.75 -11.88
N ALA A 139 13.86 -0.28 -12.64
CA ALA A 139 13.62 -0.34 -14.08
C ALA A 139 12.11 -0.35 -14.41
N ASP A 140 11.33 -1.14 -13.68
CA ASP A 140 9.87 -1.21 -13.84
C ASP A 140 9.22 0.15 -13.52
N LEU A 141 9.60 0.79 -12.41
CA LEU A 141 9.08 2.09 -11.99
C LEU A 141 9.44 3.20 -12.99
N LYS A 142 10.72 3.33 -13.37
CA LYS A 142 11.18 4.33 -14.36
C LYS A 142 10.45 4.19 -15.70
N LYS A 143 10.13 2.95 -16.11
CA LYS A 143 9.38 2.68 -17.33
C LYS A 143 7.89 3.03 -17.22
N LYS A 144 7.29 2.95 -16.03
CA LYS A 144 5.84 3.03 -15.83
C LYS A 144 5.35 4.38 -15.33
N MET A 145 6.16 5.08 -14.51
CA MET A 145 5.83 6.39 -13.94
C MET A 145 5.40 7.44 -14.97
N PRO A 146 5.99 7.53 -16.18
CA PRO A 146 5.53 8.50 -17.18
C PRO A 146 4.07 8.34 -17.65
N GLY A 147 3.47 7.17 -17.42
CA GLY A 147 2.06 6.91 -17.74
C GLY A 147 1.14 6.88 -16.52
N MET A 148 1.64 7.21 -15.33
CA MET A 148 0.84 7.22 -14.10
C MET A 148 0.16 8.58 -13.92
N ARG A 149 -0.93 8.60 -13.14
CA ARG A 149 -1.59 9.86 -12.77
C ARG A 149 -0.78 10.56 -11.68
N ASP A 150 -0.75 11.88 -11.72
CA ASP A 150 -0.03 12.72 -10.76
C ASP A 150 -0.43 12.41 -9.32
N GLU A 151 -1.71 12.13 -9.07
CA GLU A 151 -2.18 11.79 -7.72
C GLU A 151 -1.53 10.50 -7.20
N ALA A 152 -1.38 9.47 -8.02
CA ALA A 152 -0.72 8.23 -7.61
C ALA A 152 0.77 8.45 -7.29
N LEU A 153 1.44 9.29 -8.08
CA LEU A 153 2.85 9.66 -7.86
C LEU A 153 2.99 10.50 -6.59
N GLY A 154 2.11 11.46 -6.34
CA GLY A 154 2.07 12.25 -5.12
C GLY A 154 1.84 11.39 -3.86
N TYR A 155 0.87 10.47 -3.92
CA TYR A 155 0.61 9.53 -2.82
C TYR A 155 1.81 8.61 -2.52
N ALA A 156 2.61 8.25 -3.53
CA ALA A 156 3.84 7.50 -3.31
C ALA A 156 4.98 8.39 -2.78
N ALA A 157 5.18 9.57 -3.36
CA ALA A 157 6.32 10.43 -3.11
C ALA A 157 6.31 11.01 -1.68
N ALA A 158 5.15 11.37 -1.13
CA ALA A 158 5.05 11.98 0.19
C ALA A 158 5.63 11.09 1.33
N PRO A 159 5.18 9.83 1.51
CA PRO A 159 5.78 8.96 2.52
C PRO A 159 7.25 8.61 2.20
N LEU A 160 7.61 8.46 0.92
CA LEU A 160 9.00 8.17 0.54
C LEU A 160 9.97 9.30 0.93
N LEU A 161 9.60 10.56 0.68
CA LEU A 161 10.40 11.71 1.08
C LEU A 161 10.53 11.80 2.60
N GLN A 162 9.44 11.57 3.32
CA GLN A 162 9.47 11.59 4.79
C GLN A 162 10.41 10.52 5.36
N LEU A 163 10.37 9.30 4.82
CA LEU A 163 11.22 8.20 5.26
C LEU A 163 12.68 8.37 4.82
N ALA A 164 12.93 8.92 3.63
CA ALA A 164 14.26 9.17 3.09
C ALA A 164 15.09 10.15 3.96
N LYS A 165 14.45 10.99 4.78
CA LYS A 165 15.13 11.84 5.79
C LYS A 165 15.96 11.02 6.78
N TYR A 166 15.60 9.77 7.02
CA TYR A 166 16.22 8.90 8.04
C TYR A 166 16.82 7.60 7.48
N ASP A 167 16.52 7.22 6.22
CA ASP A 167 17.12 6.05 5.55
C ASP A 167 17.85 6.47 4.26
N LEU A 168 19.18 6.47 4.31
CA LEU A 168 20.05 6.83 3.18
C LEU A 168 19.90 5.89 1.97
N ARG A 169 19.54 4.62 2.18
CA ARG A 169 19.34 3.69 1.07
C ARG A 169 18.04 3.97 0.35
N LEU A 170 17.01 4.39 1.09
CA LEU A 170 15.76 4.86 0.51
C LEU A 170 15.94 6.21 -0.18
N ALA A 171 16.72 7.12 0.41
CA ALA A 171 17.09 8.37 -0.25
C ALA A 171 17.74 8.11 -1.63
N ALA A 172 18.65 7.15 -1.73
CA ALA A 172 19.24 6.76 -3.01
C ALA A 172 18.22 6.18 -4.01
N VAL A 173 17.22 5.42 -3.56
CA VAL A 173 16.09 4.97 -4.43
C VAL A 173 15.31 6.18 -4.94
N VAL A 174 14.98 7.12 -4.05
CA VAL A 174 14.22 8.33 -4.40
C VAL A 174 15.00 9.17 -5.40
N ASP A 175 16.29 9.43 -5.16
CA ASP A 175 17.14 10.20 -6.08
C ASP A 175 17.23 9.58 -7.48
N GLU A 176 17.26 8.25 -7.57
CA GLU A 176 17.21 7.57 -8.87
C GLU A 176 15.85 7.74 -9.57
N LEU A 177 14.74 7.72 -8.83
CA LEU A 177 13.40 7.91 -9.39
C LEU A 177 13.13 9.35 -9.78
N ARG A 178 13.78 10.33 -9.13
CA ARG A 178 13.73 11.76 -9.49
C ARG A 178 14.37 12.07 -10.85
N GLN A 179 15.01 11.09 -11.50
CA GLN A 179 15.42 11.18 -12.90
C GLN A 179 14.24 11.06 -13.89
N VAL A 180 13.05 10.71 -13.40
CA VAL A 180 11.80 10.67 -14.17
C VAL A 180 11.04 11.96 -13.90
N ASP A 181 10.76 12.72 -14.95
CA ASP A 181 10.19 14.07 -14.86
C ASP A 181 8.86 14.09 -14.09
N GLU A 182 7.97 13.12 -14.32
CA GLU A 182 6.67 13.04 -13.64
C GLU A 182 6.81 12.79 -12.14
N PHE A 183 7.80 11.99 -11.72
CA PHE A 183 8.06 11.76 -10.31
C PHE A 183 8.74 12.97 -9.66
N GLU A 184 9.66 13.64 -10.35
CA GLU A 184 10.27 14.89 -9.88
C GLU A 184 9.23 16.00 -9.72
N ASN A 185 8.25 16.10 -10.63
CA ASN A 185 7.15 17.06 -10.49
C ASN A 185 6.32 16.77 -9.24
N ALA A 186 5.94 15.51 -9.00
CA ALA A 186 5.24 15.13 -7.78
C ALA A 186 6.04 15.47 -6.50
N VAL A 187 7.36 15.26 -6.51
CA VAL A 187 8.26 15.63 -5.42
C VAL A 187 8.26 17.15 -5.19
N ARG A 188 8.33 17.95 -6.26
CA ARG A 188 8.31 19.42 -6.17
C ARG A 188 6.99 19.93 -5.61
N ASP A 189 5.87 19.36 -6.03
CA ASP A 189 4.54 19.75 -5.54
C ASP A 189 4.43 19.50 -4.03
N ILE A 190 4.94 18.36 -3.54
CA ILE A 190 4.98 18.05 -2.10
C ILE A 190 5.82 19.08 -1.35
N ILE A 191 7.03 19.36 -1.83
CA ILE A 191 7.94 20.32 -1.18
C ILE A 191 7.35 21.73 -1.18
N ALA A 192 6.70 22.15 -2.26
CA ALA A 192 6.05 23.46 -2.36
C ALA A 192 4.87 23.60 -1.39
N THR A 193 4.19 22.48 -1.08
CA THR A 193 3.06 22.46 -0.13
C THR A 193 3.52 22.41 1.33
N ASP A 194 4.76 22.00 1.61
CA ASP A 194 5.37 21.90 2.95
C ASP A 194 6.12 23.19 3.38
N GLN A 195 6.09 24.25 2.55
CA GLN A 195 6.62 25.57 2.90
C GLN A 195 5.55 26.39 3.65
N PRO A 196 5.87 26.96 4.83
CA PRO A 196 4.92 27.68 5.68
C PRO A 196 4.42 29.01 5.08
#